data_AF-A0A0F9BJC5-F1
#
_entry.id   AF-A0A0F9BJC5-F1
#
_cell.length_a   1.000
_cell.length_b   1.000
_cell.length_c   1.000
_cell.angle_alpha   90.00
_cell.angle_beta   90.00
_cell.angle_gamma   90.00
#
_symmetry.space_group_name_H-M   'P 1'
#
loop_
_entity.id
_entity.type
_entity.pdbx_description
1 polymer ?
#
loop_
_entity_poly.entity_id
_entity_poly.type
_entity_poly.pdbx_seq_one_letter_code
_entity_poly.pdbx_strand_id
1 'polypeptide(L)'
;MVKIDLNELTAIIKQRAASIQLSFWDIGKDLNFIQEKKIFKEKHKSLKDYIEGNFSFSYDHARKMMFVTGKYSRVVAETIGITKLYLLLQVPETYRDEVIELVKDKKIDREGLRKQVKRFKGQSGSKPSYSSNKEEHLYSLKRQFSTLCEQHTDVIQDLNDSWNSWISQTLKHSDNELKQMRLKALEKLEEI
;
A
#
# COMPACT_ATOMS: atom_id res chain seq x y z
N MET A 1 -3.26 -12.50 -30.24
CA MET A 1 -3.05 -12.25 -28.79
C MET A 1 -2.71 -13.58 -28.14
N VAL A 2 -1.55 -13.70 -27.50
CA VAL A 2 -1.23 -14.90 -26.69
C VAL A 2 -2.20 -14.90 -25.51
N LYS A 3 -3.05 -15.92 -25.43
CA LYS A 3 -3.97 -16.10 -24.29
C LYS A 3 -3.11 -16.65 -23.15
N ILE A 4 -2.88 -15.83 -22.13
CA ILE A 4 -2.03 -16.22 -20.99
C ILE A 4 -2.91 -17.01 -20.02
N ASP A 5 -2.56 -18.27 -19.75
CA ASP A 5 -3.37 -19.16 -18.92
C ASP A 5 -3.03 -18.99 -17.42
N LEU A 6 -4.04 -18.62 -16.64
CA LEU A 6 -3.94 -18.55 -15.18
C LEU A 6 -3.52 -19.88 -14.56
N ASN A 7 -3.96 -21.01 -15.13
CA ASN A 7 -3.64 -22.34 -14.62
C ASN A 7 -2.13 -22.64 -14.75
N GLU A 8 -1.52 -22.24 -15.87
CA GLU A 8 -0.08 -22.40 -16.11
C GLU A 8 0.73 -21.56 -15.11
N LEU A 9 0.37 -20.29 -14.93
CA LEU A 9 0.99 -19.42 -13.91
C LEU A 9 0.78 -19.97 -12.50
N THR A 10 -0.39 -20.53 -12.20
CA THR A 10 -0.67 -21.15 -10.89
C THR A 10 0.25 -22.34 -10.65
N ALA A 11 0.47 -23.20 -11.65
CA ALA A 11 1.36 -24.34 -11.55
C ALA A 11 2.82 -23.92 -11.33
N ILE A 12 3.28 -22.91 -12.07
CA ILE A 12 4.63 -22.33 -11.91
C ILE A 12 4.83 -21.80 -10.49
N ILE A 13 3.88 -21.03 -9.96
CA ILE A 13 3.96 -20.49 -8.60
C ILE A 13 3.97 -21.61 -7.56
N LYS A 14 3.14 -22.65 -7.73
CA LYS A 14 3.12 -23.82 -6.82
C LYS A 14 4.46 -24.55 -6.81
N GLN A 15 5.07 -24.77 -7.97
CA GLN A 15 6.38 -25.41 -8.08
C GLN A 15 7.46 -24.59 -7.36
N ARG A 16 7.47 -23.28 -7.54
CA ARG A 16 8.40 -22.37 -6.87
C ARG A 16 8.19 -22.33 -5.36
N ALA A 17 6.95 -22.37 -4.89
CA ALA A 17 6.62 -22.39 -3.46
C ALA A 17 7.09 -23.68 -2.77
N ALA A 18 7.16 -24.80 -3.51
CA ALA A 18 7.67 -26.07 -2.98
C ALA A 18 9.21 -26.13 -2.89
N SER A 19 9.93 -25.29 -3.63
CA SER A 19 11.39 -25.17 -3.57
C SER A 19 11.80 -24.15 -2.51
N ILE A 20 12.34 -24.63 -1.38
CA ILE A 20 12.69 -23.81 -0.19
C ILE A 20 13.71 -22.68 -0.52
N GLN A 21 14.47 -22.79 -1.63
CA GLN A 21 15.55 -21.86 -1.97
C GLN A 21 15.27 -20.93 -3.17
N LEU A 22 14.22 -21.16 -3.97
CA LEU A 22 13.94 -20.37 -5.18
C LEU A 22 12.41 -20.20 -5.31
N SER A 23 11.79 -19.12 -4.85
CA SER A 23 11.98 -17.80 -5.46
C SER A 23 10.85 -16.88 -4.99
N PHE A 24 10.84 -16.48 -3.71
CA PHE A 24 9.81 -15.54 -3.23
C PHE A 24 9.76 -14.25 -4.05
N TRP A 25 10.90 -13.85 -4.64
CA TRP A 25 10.94 -12.76 -5.62
C TRP A 25 10.21 -13.13 -6.93
N ASP A 26 10.49 -14.28 -7.56
CA ASP A 26 9.79 -14.63 -8.80
C ASP A 26 8.28 -14.86 -8.57
N ILE A 27 7.89 -15.39 -7.40
CA ILE A 27 6.48 -15.49 -6.99
C ILE A 27 5.85 -14.09 -6.90
N GLY A 28 6.50 -13.13 -6.24
CA GLY A 28 6.00 -11.75 -6.16
C GLY A 28 5.87 -11.09 -7.53
N LYS A 29 6.82 -11.33 -8.44
CA LYS A 29 6.76 -10.85 -9.84
C LYS A 29 5.56 -11.41 -10.59
N ASP A 30 5.33 -12.72 -10.52
CA ASP A 30 4.20 -13.36 -11.21
C ASP A 30 2.86 -12.91 -10.62
N LEU A 31 2.78 -12.75 -9.30
CA LEU A 31 1.58 -12.23 -8.65
C LEU A 31 1.30 -10.77 -9.04
N ASN A 32 2.32 -9.92 -9.15
CA ASN A 32 2.17 -8.55 -9.67
C ASN A 32 1.63 -8.58 -11.11
N PHE A 33 2.18 -9.46 -11.96
CA PHE A 33 1.70 -9.64 -13.32
C PHE A 33 0.22 -10.07 -13.38
N ILE A 34 -0.17 -11.04 -12.56
CA ILE A 34 -1.57 -11.50 -12.42
C ILE A 34 -2.47 -10.35 -11.94
N GLN A 35 -2.02 -9.54 -10.98
CA GLN A 35 -2.77 -8.40 -10.45
C GLN A 35 -2.97 -7.31 -11.50
N GLU A 36 -1.89 -6.88 -12.16
CA GLU A 36 -1.90 -5.81 -13.18
C GLU A 36 -2.80 -6.17 -14.36
N LYS A 37 -2.70 -7.42 -14.84
CA LYS A 37 -3.50 -7.93 -15.95
C LYS A 37 -4.89 -8.39 -15.52
N LYS A 38 -5.20 -8.36 -14.22
CA LYS A 38 -6.49 -8.78 -13.63
C LYS A 38 -6.92 -10.19 -14.06
N ILE A 39 -5.96 -11.09 -14.34
CA ILE A 39 -6.21 -12.44 -14.90
C ILE A 39 -7.08 -13.28 -13.96
N PHE A 40 -6.92 -13.08 -12.65
CA PHE A 40 -7.69 -13.79 -11.63
C PHE A 40 -9.21 -13.57 -11.71
N LYS A 41 -9.68 -12.45 -12.30
CA LYS A 41 -11.10 -12.07 -12.32
C LYS A 41 -12.00 -13.02 -13.11
N GLU A 42 -11.43 -13.86 -13.98
CA GLU A 42 -12.20 -14.85 -14.74
C GLU A 42 -12.79 -15.95 -13.83
N LYS A 43 -12.11 -16.28 -12.73
CA LYS A 43 -12.49 -17.41 -11.85
C LYS A 43 -12.58 -17.05 -10.37
N HIS A 44 -12.08 -15.90 -9.95
CA HIS A 44 -12.00 -15.48 -8.55
C HIS A 44 -12.53 -14.06 -8.36
N LYS A 45 -13.26 -13.83 -7.27
CA LYS A 45 -13.87 -12.51 -6.98
C LYS A 45 -12.83 -11.45 -6.62
N SER A 46 -11.72 -11.88 -6.00
CA SER A 46 -10.63 -11.00 -5.59
C SER A 46 -9.27 -11.69 -5.74
N LEU A 47 -8.18 -10.90 -5.73
CA LEU A 47 -6.82 -11.45 -5.72
C LEU A 47 -6.55 -12.22 -4.41
N LYS A 48 -7.16 -11.79 -3.30
CA LYS A 48 -7.10 -12.48 -2.02
C LYS A 48 -7.71 -13.88 -2.13
N ASP A 49 -8.92 -13.98 -2.70
CA ASP A 49 -9.63 -15.25 -2.90
C ASP A 49 -8.82 -16.20 -3.79
N TYR A 50 -8.21 -15.67 -4.85
CA TYR A 50 -7.32 -16.45 -5.71
C TYR A 50 -6.13 -16.98 -4.92
N ILE A 51 -5.45 -16.13 -4.14
CA ILE A 51 -4.24 -16.52 -3.40
C ILE A 51 -4.56 -17.55 -2.31
N GLU A 52 -5.56 -17.26 -1.47
CA GLU A 52 -5.94 -18.12 -0.34
C GLU A 52 -6.57 -19.44 -0.80
N GLY A 53 -7.20 -19.47 -1.98
CA GLY A 53 -7.77 -20.68 -2.57
C GLY A 53 -6.79 -21.57 -3.34
N ASN A 54 -5.63 -21.04 -3.77
CA ASN A 54 -4.71 -21.77 -4.66
C ASN A 54 -3.34 -22.06 -4.06
N PHE A 55 -2.91 -21.35 -3.01
CA PHE A 55 -1.56 -21.49 -2.46
C PHE A 55 -1.57 -21.73 -0.95
N SER A 56 -0.50 -22.36 -0.45
CA SER A 56 -0.33 -22.65 0.98
C SER A 56 0.15 -21.44 1.80
N PHE A 57 0.48 -20.31 1.17
CA PHE A 57 0.86 -19.07 1.84
C PHE A 57 -0.31 -18.11 1.93
N SER A 58 -0.31 -17.28 2.98
CA SER A 58 -1.37 -16.28 3.18
C SER A 58 -1.26 -15.11 2.20
N TYR A 59 -2.38 -14.43 1.98
CA TYR A 59 -2.43 -13.18 1.21
C TYR A 59 -1.46 -12.13 1.76
N ASP A 60 -1.32 -12.04 3.07
CA ASP A 60 -0.37 -11.13 3.74
C ASP A 60 1.09 -11.43 3.38
N HIS A 61 1.44 -12.72 3.24
CA HIS A 61 2.77 -13.12 2.83
C HIS A 61 3.01 -12.82 1.35
N ALA A 62 2.01 -13.09 0.50
CA ALA A 62 2.03 -12.77 -0.92
C ALA A 62 2.20 -11.25 -1.16
N ARG A 63 1.48 -10.41 -0.42
CA ARG A 63 1.59 -8.95 -0.49
C ARG A 63 3.02 -8.47 -0.20
N LYS A 64 3.71 -9.08 0.76
CA LYS A 64 5.11 -8.75 1.08
C LYS A 64 6.03 -9.05 -0.09
N MET A 65 5.85 -10.21 -0.74
CA MET A 65 6.62 -10.58 -1.92
C MET A 65 6.41 -9.57 -3.05
N MET A 66 5.14 -9.35 -3.42
CA MET A 66 4.70 -8.41 -4.46
C MET A 66 5.27 -7.00 -4.26
N PHE A 67 5.19 -6.49 -3.04
CA PHE A 67 5.66 -5.15 -2.70
C PHE A 67 7.19 -5.03 -2.80
N VAL A 68 7.93 -6.04 -2.32
CA VAL A 68 9.40 -6.06 -2.42
C VAL A 68 9.85 -6.18 -3.87
N THR A 69 9.20 -7.01 -4.69
CA THR A 69 9.53 -7.17 -6.12
C THR A 69 9.29 -5.92 -6.95
N GLY A 70 8.34 -5.05 -6.55
CA GLY A 70 8.12 -3.77 -7.22
C GLY A 70 9.18 -2.70 -6.91
N LYS A 71 10.08 -2.95 -5.96
CA LYS A 71 11.06 -1.97 -5.45
C LYS A 71 12.51 -2.43 -5.52
N TYR A 72 12.76 -3.74 -5.52
CA TYR A 72 14.11 -4.29 -5.48
C TYR A 72 14.34 -5.33 -6.57
N SER A 73 15.58 -5.41 -7.06
CA SER A 73 16.00 -6.46 -7.98
C SER A 73 16.04 -7.83 -7.30
N ARG A 74 15.99 -8.88 -8.12
CA ARG A 74 16.11 -10.27 -7.67
C ARG A 74 17.36 -10.52 -6.83
N VAL A 75 18.52 -10.00 -7.29
CA VAL A 75 19.81 -10.18 -6.62
C VAL A 75 19.77 -9.62 -5.19
N VAL A 76 19.20 -8.42 -5.00
CA VAL A 76 19.08 -7.79 -3.68
C VAL A 76 18.15 -8.61 -2.78
N ALA A 77 17.05 -9.13 -3.32
CA ALA A 77 16.09 -9.96 -2.60
C ALA A 77 16.65 -11.32 -2.17
N GLU A 78 17.48 -11.95 -3.01
CA GLU A 78 18.17 -13.20 -2.68
C GLU A 78 19.24 -12.98 -1.61
N THR A 79 19.91 -11.82 -1.62
CA THR A 79 20.98 -11.49 -0.67
C THR A 79 20.43 -11.18 0.73
N ILE A 80 19.36 -10.38 0.82
CA ILE A 80 18.85 -9.84 2.09
C ILE A 80 17.63 -10.63 2.60
N GLY A 81 16.83 -11.18 1.70
CA GLY A 81 15.57 -11.86 1.99
C GLY A 81 14.36 -10.92 2.04
N ILE A 82 13.23 -11.37 1.49
CA ILE A 82 11.97 -10.61 1.35
C ILE A 82 11.49 -10.01 2.67
N THR A 83 11.57 -10.77 3.78
CA THR A 83 11.04 -10.29 5.07
C THR A 83 11.83 -9.09 5.60
N LYS A 84 13.16 -9.08 5.43
CA LYS A 84 14.00 -7.95 5.85
C LYS A 84 13.80 -6.76 4.91
N LEU A 85 13.74 -6.98 3.60
CA LEU A 85 13.44 -5.91 2.63
C LEU A 85 12.06 -5.28 2.87
N TYR A 86 11.06 -6.06 3.20
CA TYR A 86 9.74 -5.53 3.53
C TYR A 86 9.75 -4.65 4.80
N LEU A 87 10.62 -4.94 5.75
CA LEU A 87 10.84 -4.08 6.92
C LEU A 87 11.59 -2.79 6.53
N LEU A 88 12.59 -2.87 5.65
CA LEU A 88 13.34 -1.71 5.16
C LEU A 88 12.47 -0.72 4.39
N LEU A 89 11.43 -1.18 3.70
CA LEU A 89 10.46 -0.28 3.05
C LEU A 89 9.66 0.57 4.05
N GLN A 90 9.69 0.23 5.34
CA GLN A 90 9.09 1.02 6.41
C GLN A 90 10.06 2.03 7.03
N VAL A 91 11.33 2.00 6.60
CA VAL A 91 12.32 3.05 6.90
C VAL A 91 12.12 4.19 5.90
N PRO A 92 12.18 5.46 6.34
CA PRO A 92 12.16 6.60 5.44
C PRO A 92 13.22 6.46 4.35
N GLU A 93 12.87 6.85 3.14
CA GLU A 93 13.71 6.64 1.96
C GLU A 93 15.12 7.22 2.12
N THR A 94 15.22 8.38 2.77
CA THR A 94 16.48 9.08 3.08
C THR A 94 17.50 8.26 3.88
N TYR A 95 17.06 7.25 4.65
CA TYR A 95 17.93 6.42 5.48
C TYR A 95 18.01 4.97 4.98
N ARG A 96 17.28 4.63 3.92
CA ARG A 96 17.06 3.23 3.53
C ARG A 96 18.33 2.57 3.01
N ASP A 97 19.13 3.29 2.23
CA ASP A 97 20.36 2.76 1.62
C ASP A 97 21.43 2.49 2.68
N GLU A 98 21.59 3.40 3.66
CA GLU A 98 22.50 3.19 4.80
C GLU A 98 22.12 1.92 5.58
N VAL A 99 20.84 1.75 5.90
CA VAL A 99 20.38 0.57 6.64
C VAL A 99 20.48 -0.71 5.79
N ILE A 100 20.30 -0.63 4.47
CA ILE A 100 20.52 -1.76 3.55
C ILE A 100 21.97 -2.25 3.64
N GLU A 101 22.95 -1.36 3.59
CA GLU A 101 24.37 -1.73 3.70
C GLU A 101 24.70 -2.37 5.06
N LEU A 102 24.15 -1.84 6.16
CA LEU A 102 24.30 -2.45 7.49
C LEU A 102 23.71 -3.87 7.57
N VAL A 103 22.60 -4.13 6.86
CA VAL A 103 21.97 -5.45 6.80
C VAL A 103 22.76 -6.41 5.90
N LYS A 104 23.32 -5.94 4.78
CA LYS A 104 24.17 -6.74 3.88
C LYS A 104 25.44 -7.21 4.58
N ASP A 105 26.08 -6.33 5.34
CA ASP A 105 27.28 -6.62 6.15
C ASP A 105 27.00 -7.56 7.34
N LYS A 106 25.75 -8.04 7.51
CA LYS A 106 25.27 -8.83 8.65
C LYS A 106 25.49 -8.15 10.01
N LYS A 107 25.72 -6.84 10.04
CA LYS A 107 25.87 -6.05 11.27
C LYS A 107 24.55 -5.93 12.03
N ILE A 108 23.42 -6.14 11.35
CA ILE A 108 22.08 -6.06 11.93
C ILE A 108 21.25 -7.27 11.52
N ASP A 109 20.71 -7.97 12.51
CA ASP A 109 19.81 -9.10 12.33
C ASP A 109 18.34 -8.66 12.16
N ARG A 110 17.41 -9.62 12.05
CA ARG A 110 15.99 -9.30 11.85
C ARG A 110 15.40 -8.49 13.01
N GLU A 111 15.81 -8.80 14.25
CA GLU A 111 15.26 -8.13 15.42
C GLU A 111 15.88 -6.74 15.61
N GLY A 112 17.16 -6.57 15.32
CA GLY A 112 17.82 -5.27 15.24
C GLY A 112 17.19 -4.36 14.19
N LEU A 113 16.87 -4.90 13.01
CA LEU A 113 16.17 -4.15 11.96
C LEU A 113 14.76 -3.78 12.40
N ARG A 114 14.02 -4.67 13.08
CA ARG A 114 12.72 -4.33 13.68
C ARG A 114 12.83 -3.22 14.71
N LYS A 115 13.87 -3.22 15.56
CA LYS A 115 14.10 -2.14 16.53
C LYS A 115 14.40 -0.82 15.83
N GLN A 116 15.19 -0.80 14.76
CA GLN A 116 15.43 0.41 13.97
C GLN A 116 14.15 0.90 13.29
N VAL A 117 13.41 0.01 12.63
CA VAL A 117 12.09 0.34 12.05
C VAL A 117 11.15 0.87 13.12
N LYS A 118 11.13 0.29 14.33
CA LYS A 118 10.37 0.82 15.47
C LYS A 118 10.86 2.18 15.95
N ARG A 119 12.16 2.49 15.88
CA ARG A 119 12.70 3.82 16.20
C ARG A 119 12.25 4.85 15.16
N PHE A 120 12.33 4.52 13.87
CA PHE A 120 11.83 5.38 12.80
C PHE A 120 10.31 5.54 12.84
N LYS A 121 9.57 4.47 13.12
CA LYS A 121 8.12 4.51 13.38
C LYS A 121 7.75 5.20 14.68
N GLY A 122 8.62 5.15 15.69
CA GLY A 122 8.48 5.91 16.94
C GLY A 122 8.66 7.41 16.71
N GLN A 123 9.46 7.78 15.71
CA GLN A 123 9.56 9.14 15.19
C GLN A 123 8.43 9.51 14.22
N SER A 124 7.62 8.55 13.75
CA SER A 124 6.55 8.77 12.75
C SER A 124 5.17 8.20 13.12
N GLY A 125 4.88 7.94 14.41
CA GLY A 125 3.52 7.60 14.84
C GLY A 125 3.32 6.61 15.99
N SER A 126 4.19 6.54 17.01
CA SER A 126 3.74 6.00 18.31
C SER A 126 2.93 7.07 19.05
N LYS A 127 1.78 6.67 19.61
CA LYS A 127 1.00 7.44 20.62
C LYS A 127 1.95 8.25 21.50
N PRO A 128 1.68 9.55 21.77
CA PRO A 128 2.61 10.38 22.51
C PRO A 128 2.85 9.74 23.87
N SER A 129 4.05 9.19 24.08
CA SER A 129 4.65 9.27 25.40
C SER A 129 4.85 10.77 25.59
N TYR A 130 4.15 11.36 26.56
CA TYR A 130 4.29 12.78 26.88
C TYR A 130 5.78 13.07 27.00
N SER A 131 6.35 13.73 25.98
CA SER A 131 7.66 14.33 26.10
C SER A 131 7.55 15.28 27.28
N SER A 132 8.50 15.20 28.20
CA SER A 132 8.65 16.17 29.29
C SER A 132 8.85 17.61 28.75
N ASN A 133 9.00 17.77 27.43
CA ASN A 133 9.10 19.02 26.70
C ASN A 133 7.78 19.38 25.98
N LYS A 134 7.11 20.43 26.48
CA LYS A 134 5.81 20.95 26.00
C LYS A 134 5.87 21.48 24.56
N GLU A 135 7.00 22.05 24.15
CA GLU A 135 7.15 22.68 22.83
C GLU A 135 7.22 21.63 21.72
N GLU A 136 7.93 20.53 21.95
CA GLU A 136 8.00 19.39 21.03
C GLU A 136 6.63 18.73 20.82
N HIS A 137 5.84 18.61 21.90
CA HIS A 137 4.48 18.08 21.81
C HIS A 137 3.58 18.97 20.93
N LEU A 138 3.61 20.28 21.15
CA LEU A 138 2.85 21.25 20.34
C LEU A 138 3.28 21.22 18.87
N TYR A 139 4.58 21.12 18.61
CA TYR A 139 5.10 21.00 17.25
C TYR A 139 4.62 19.72 16.55
N SER A 140 4.59 18.60 17.29
CA SER A 140 4.09 17.32 16.77
C SER A 140 2.60 17.37 16.39
N LEU A 141 1.77 18.04 17.20
CA LEU A 141 0.34 18.19 16.93
C LEU A 141 0.09 19.05 15.69
N LYS A 142 0.82 20.17 15.54
CA LYS A 142 0.72 21.02 14.35
C LYS A 142 1.09 20.27 13.07
N ARG A 143 2.13 19.43 13.13
CA ARG A 143 2.56 18.61 11.99
C ARG A 143 1.54 17.52 11.64
N GLN A 144 0.96 16.85 12.64
CA GLN A 144 -0.12 15.89 12.42
C GLN A 144 -1.32 16.54 11.75
N PHE A 145 -1.72 17.73 12.22
CA PHE A 145 -2.80 18.50 11.60
C PHE A 145 -2.47 18.86 10.14
N SER A 146 -1.26 19.35 9.87
CA SER A 146 -0.82 19.68 8.50
C SER A 146 -0.87 18.46 7.57
N THR A 147 -0.45 17.29 8.08
CA THR A 147 -0.50 16.03 7.32
C THR A 147 -1.93 15.59 7.04
N LEU A 148 -2.85 15.76 8.01
CA LEU A 148 -4.27 15.49 7.81
C LEU A 148 -4.86 16.42 6.76
N CYS A 149 -4.55 17.73 6.82
CA CYS A 149 -4.98 18.68 5.79
C CYS A 149 -4.50 18.24 4.40
N GLU A 150 -3.20 17.96 4.23
CA GLU A 150 -2.63 17.53 2.95
C GLU A 150 -3.27 16.24 2.40
N GLN A 151 -3.49 15.24 3.26
CA GLN A 151 -4.11 13.97 2.85
C GLN A 151 -5.59 14.09 2.48
N HIS A 152 -6.28 15.04 3.08
CA HIS A 152 -7.71 15.25 2.84
C HIS A 152 -8.00 16.30 1.77
N THR A 153 -7.02 17.13 1.37
CA THR A 153 -7.17 18.10 0.27
C THR A 153 -7.64 17.42 -1.02
N ASP A 154 -7.00 16.33 -1.43
CA ASP A 154 -7.37 15.62 -2.67
C ASP A 154 -8.77 15.03 -2.58
N VAL A 155 -9.16 14.51 -1.40
CA VAL A 155 -10.50 13.96 -1.17
C VAL A 155 -11.57 15.05 -1.19
N ILE A 156 -11.29 16.21 -0.59
CA ILE A 156 -12.16 17.39 -0.60
C ILE A 156 -12.34 17.90 -2.03
N GLN A 157 -11.25 17.96 -2.80
CA GLN A 157 -11.30 18.39 -4.19
C GLN A 157 -12.12 17.42 -5.06
N ASP A 158 -11.90 16.11 -4.93
CA ASP A 158 -12.66 15.09 -5.66
C ASP A 158 -14.17 15.13 -5.33
N LEU A 159 -14.51 15.37 -4.06
CA LEU A 159 -15.89 15.56 -3.62
C LEU A 159 -16.50 16.82 -4.22
N ASN A 160 -15.79 17.95 -4.17
CA ASN A 160 -16.21 19.22 -4.76
C ASN A 160 -16.48 19.06 -6.27
N ASP A 161 -15.58 18.42 -7.00
CA ASP A 161 -15.70 18.21 -8.44
C ASP A 161 -16.90 17.29 -8.77
N SER A 162 -17.11 16.25 -7.97
CA SER A 162 -18.23 15.31 -8.14
C SER A 162 -19.59 15.98 -7.94
N TRP A 163 -19.73 16.76 -6.86
CA TRP A 163 -20.96 17.51 -6.57
C TRP A 163 -21.24 18.58 -7.63
N ASN A 164 -20.23 19.37 -8.02
CA ASN A 164 -20.38 20.39 -9.06
C ASN A 164 -20.75 19.79 -10.42
N SER A 165 -20.17 18.65 -10.78
CA SER A 165 -20.51 17.90 -12.00
C SER A 165 -21.98 17.45 -11.98
N TRP A 166 -22.44 16.87 -10.86
CA TRP A 166 -23.82 16.44 -10.71
C TRP A 166 -24.82 17.61 -10.76
N ILE A 167 -24.54 18.72 -10.07
CA ILE A 167 -25.37 19.93 -10.12
C ILE A 167 -25.47 20.44 -11.56
N SER A 168 -24.35 20.52 -12.28
CA SER A 168 -24.30 20.99 -13.68
C SER A 168 -25.12 20.11 -14.62
N GLN A 169 -25.09 18.78 -14.42
CA GLN A 169 -25.89 17.85 -15.21
C GLN A 169 -27.38 18.02 -14.93
N THR A 170 -27.77 18.17 -13.66
CA THR A 170 -29.19 18.24 -13.29
C THR A 170 -29.83 19.59 -13.64
N LEU A 171 -29.06 20.68 -13.79
CA LEU A 171 -29.57 22.00 -14.21
C LEU A 171 -30.28 21.98 -15.57
N LYS A 172 -29.97 21.00 -16.43
CA LYS A 172 -30.62 20.80 -17.73
C LYS A 172 -32.07 20.29 -17.60
N HIS A 173 -32.50 19.92 -16.40
CA HIS A 173 -33.80 19.35 -16.12
C HIS A 173 -34.63 20.30 -15.25
N SER A 174 -35.87 20.55 -15.68
CA SER A 174 -36.84 21.44 -15.02
C SER A 174 -37.61 20.77 -13.86
N ASP A 175 -37.23 19.54 -13.49
CA ASP A 175 -37.86 18.75 -12.43
C ASP A 175 -37.71 19.40 -11.04
N ASN A 176 -38.81 19.44 -10.28
CA ASN A 176 -38.87 20.10 -8.97
C ASN A 176 -38.18 19.30 -7.85
N GLU A 177 -38.16 17.97 -7.92
CA GLU A 177 -37.45 17.13 -6.96
C GLU A 177 -35.93 17.31 -7.14
N LEU A 178 -35.46 17.33 -8.39
CA LEU A 178 -34.07 17.64 -8.71
C LEU A 178 -33.66 19.05 -8.25
N LYS A 179 -34.55 20.05 -8.30
CA LYS A 179 -34.28 21.38 -7.73
C LYS A 179 -34.03 21.32 -6.22
N GLN A 180 -34.87 20.58 -5.48
CA GLN A 180 -34.71 20.44 -4.03
C GLN A 180 -33.43 19.68 -3.67
N MET A 181 -33.09 18.66 -4.45
CA MET A 181 -31.84 17.92 -4.26
C MET A 181 -30.59 18.77 -4.58
N ARG A 182 -30.66 19.66 -5.58
CA ARG A 182 -29.58 20.63 -5.86
C ARG A 182 -29.34 21.62 -4.71
N LEU A 183 -30.40 22.12 -4.08
CA LEU A 183 -30.25 23.02 -2.93
C LEU A 183 -29.52 22.32 -1.77
N LYS A 184 -29.91 21.09 -1.45
CA LYS A 184 -29.23 20.27 -0.44
C LYS A 184 -27.77 19.94 -0.81
N ALA A 185 -27.49 19.73 -2.09
CA ALA A 185 -26.14 19.51 -2.59
C ALA A 185 -25.24 20.75 -2.39
N LEU A 186 -25.78 21.95 -2.65
CA LEU A 186 -25.07 23.21 -2.45
C LEU A 186 -24.81 23.49 -0.96
N GLU A 187 -25.79 23.25 -0.09
CA GLU A 187 -25.61 23.34 1.37
C GLU A 187 -24.47 22.42 1.85
N LYS A 188 -24.38 21.22 1.28
CA LYS A 188 -23.30 20.26 1.61
C LYS A 188 -21.93 20.67 1.09
N LEU A 189 -21.87 21.42 -0.01
CA LEU A 189 -20.62 21.99 -0.54
C LEU A 189 -20.11 23.15 0.31
N GLU A 190 -20.99 23.94 0.92
CA GLU A 190 -20.60 25.06 1.81
C GLU A 190 -20.06 24.58 3.17
N GLU A 191 -20.37 23.34 3.57
CA GLU A 191 -19.85 22.70 4.78
C GLU A 191 -18.43 22.09 4.62
N ILE A 192 -17.93 22.02 3.38
CA ILE A 192 -16.63 21.44 3.00
C ILE A 192 -15.57 22.53 2.86
#